data_AF-A0A7W1T2K2-F1
#
_entry.id   AF-A0A7W1T2K2-F1
#
_cell.length_a   1.000
_cell.length_b   1.000
_cell.length_c   1.000
_cell.angle_alpha   90.00
_cell.angle_beta   90.00
_cell.angle_gamma   90.00
#
_symmetry.space_group_name_H-M   'P 1'
#
loop_
_entity.id
_entity.type
_entity.pdbx_description
1 polymer ?
#
loop_
_entity_poly.entity_id
_entity_poly.type
_entity_poly.pdbx_seq_one_letter_code
_entity_poly.pdbx_strand_id
1 'polypeptide(L)'
;MNARKNFVGSRLSRRRFLASAFSALGATASIPNFGFADPKVDEKQQVEDAVDKGLEWLKKSQAADGHWEGNNGAFQVAMTGLAGMALMMEGSNLKEGKYSEQVAKAVEWCMK
;
A
#
# COMPACT_ATOMS: atom_id res chain seq x y z
N MET A 1 -17.38 0.61 -21.35
CA MET A 1 -15.91 0.59 -21.14
C MET A 1 -15.60 1.22 -19.79
N ASN A 2 -14.63 0.82 -18.98
CA ASN A 2 -14.03 -0.46 -18.64
C ASN A 2 -13.32 -0.20 -17.28
N ALA A 3 -13.35 -1.20 -16.39
CA ALA A 3 -12.44 -1.39 -15.26
C ALA A 3 -12.15 -0.22 -14.28
N ARG A 4 -12.88 -0.20 -13.15
CA ARG A 4 -12.29 0.15 -11.84
C ARG A 4 -12.29 -1.11 -10.98
N LYS A 5 -11.26 -1.94 -11.15
CA LYS A 5 -10.92 -3.01 -10.20
C LYS A 5 -9.93 -2.44 -9.19
N ASN A 6 -10.06 -2.91 -7.95
CA ASN A 6 -9.08 -2.83 -6.85
C ASN A 6 -9.26 -1.68 -5.85
N PHE A 7 -10.49 -1.54 -5.32
CA PHE A 7 -10.65 -1.23 -3.90
C PHE A 7 -10.68 -2.58 -3.18
N VAL A 8 -9.63 -2.89 -2.41
CA VAL A 8 -9.54 -4.11 -1.59
C VAL A 8 -10.58 -3.99 -0.48
N GLY A 9 -11.82 -4.33 -0.85
CA GLY A 9 -12.93 -4.46 0.07
C GLY A 9 -12.71 -5.68 0.94
N SER A 10 -12.90 -5.50 2.24
CA SER A 10 -13.33 -6.52 3.17
C SER A 10 -14.62 -7.18 2.65
N ARG A 11 -14.48 -8.07 1.67
CA ARG A 11 -15.57 -8.92 1.18
C ARG A 11 -15.80 -10.02 2.21
N LEU A 12 -16.41 -9.63 3.33
CA LEU A 12 -17.14 -10.54 4.19
C LEU A 12 -18.02 -11.38 3.27
N SER A 13 -17.63 -12.65 3.19
CA SER A 13 -18.12 -13.60 2.22
C SER A 13 -19.60 -13.81 2.45
N ARG A 14 -20.43 -13.26 1.55
CA ARG A 14 -21.90 -13.43 1.53
C ARG A 14 -22.30 -14.92 1.47
N ARG A 15 -21.35 -15.80 1.14
CA ARG A 15 -21.51 -17.27 1.15
C ARG A 15 -21.54 -17.86 2.56
N ARG A 16 -21.04 -17.15 3.58
CA ARG A 16 -21.06 -17.58 4.99
C ARG A 16 -22.44 -17.44 5.65
N PHE A 17 -23.33 -16.62 5.11
CA PHE A 17 -24.69 -16.46 5.64
C PHE A 17 -25.69 -17.53 5.15
N LEU A 18 -25.35 -18.31 4.12
CA LEU A 18 -26.20 -19.43 3.65
C LEU A 18 -25.79 -20.78 4.25
N ALA A 19 -24.68 -20.84 5.01
CA ALA A 19 -24.27 -22.04 5.73
C ALA A 19 -24.99 -22.21 7.09
N SER A 20 -25.87 -21.29 7.48
CA SER A 20 -26.72 -21.41 8.67
C SER A 20 -28.07 -22.08 8.40
N ALA A 21 -28.30 -22.58 7.18
CA ALA A 21 -29.55 -23.23 6.80
C ALA A 21 -29.40 -24.75 6.66
N PHE A 22 -28.80 -25.45 7.63
CA PHE A 22 -28.97 -26.89 7.88
C PHE A 22 -28.40 -27.26 9.26
N SER A 23 -28.97 -26.71 10.32
CA SER A 23 -28.91 -27.33 11.66
C SER A 23 -30.31 -27.80 12.04
N ALA A 24 -30.79 -28.77 11.24
CA ALA A 24 -31.86 -29.64 11.68
C ALA A 24 -31.36 -30.49 12.86
N LEU A 25 -32.12 -30.44 13.95
CA LEU A 25 -32.23 -31.43 15.03
C LEU A 25 -31.20 -32.57 15.08
N GLY A 26 -30.44 -32.61 16.18
CA GLY A 26 -30.03 -33.87 16.80
C GLY A 26 -28.52 -34.16 16.78
N ALA A 27 -28.07 -34.72 17.90
CA ALA A 27 -26.79 -35.35 18.17
C ALA A 27 -25.57 -34.44 18.42
N THR A 28 -25.19 -34.41 19.69
CA THR A 28 -23.89 -34.04 20.22
C THR A 28 -22.80 -34.93 19.61
N ALA A 29 -21.88 -34.36 18.84
CA ALA A 29 -20.55 -34.93 18.66
C ALA A 29 -19.64 -33.85 18.07
N SER A 30 -18.76 -33.31 18.92
CA SER A 30 -17.45 -32.76 18.55
C SER A 30 -17.43 -31.90 17.28
N ILE A 31 -17.66 -30.59 17.42
CA ILE A 31 -17.18 -29.62 16.44
C ILE A 31 -15.66 -29.84 16.37
N PRO A 32 -15.09 -30.35 15.26
CA PRO A 32 -13.66 -30.35 15.13
C PRO A 32 -13.26 -28.88 15.19
N ASN A 33 -12.35 -28.56 16.11
CA ASN A 33 -11.65 -27.29 16.10
C ASN A 33 -10.93 -27.21 14.75
N PHE A 34 -11.62 -26.71 13.73
CA PHE A 34 -11.01 -26.24 12.50
C PHE A 34 -10.17 -25.07 12.94
N GLY A 35 -8.95 -25.38 13.37
CA GLY A 35 -7.90 -24.40 13.52
C GLY A 35 -7.81 -23.70 12.17
N PHE A 36 -8.42 -22.52 12.08
CA PHE A 36 -7.90 -21.48 11.23
C PHE A 36 -6.55 -21.15 11.86
N ALA A 37 -5.55 -21.99 11.58
CA ALA A 37 -4.20 -21.51 11.52
C ALA A 37 -4.29 -20.45 10.42
N ASP A 38 -4.46 -19.20 10.83
CA ASP A 38 -4.03 -18.10 9.99
C ASP A 38 -2.61 -18.49 9.59
N PRO A 39 -2.33 -18.70 8.28
CA PRO A 39 -0.94 -18.86 7.89
C PRO A 39 -0.23 -17.69 8.54
N LYS A 40 0.83 -17.95 9.33
CA LYS A 40 1.73 -16.88 9.77
C LYS A 40 2.31 -16.31 8.49
N VAL A 41 1.56 -15.44 7.85
CA VAL A 41 2.07 -14.63 6.79
C VAL A 41 3.09 -13.78 7.50
N ASP A 42 4.29 -13.78 6.97
CA ASP A 42 5.35 -12.96 7.52
C ASP A 42 4.90 -11.51 7.36
N GLU A 43 4.25 -10.97 8.40
CA GLU A 43 3.65 -9.63 8.41
C GLU A 43 4.74 -8.61 8.05
N LYS A 44 5.98 -8.87 8.46
CA LYS A 44 7.14 -8.07 8.08
C LYS A 44 7.31 -8.05 6.57
N GLN A 45 7.33 -9.22 5.91
CA GLN A 45 7.48 -9.28 4.46
C GLN A 45 6.37 -8.54 3.71
N GLN A 46 5.12 -8.64 4.17
CA GLN A 46 4.02 -7.88 3.55
C GLN A 46 4.21 -6.36 3.67
N VAL A 47 4.72 -5.90 4.81
CA VAL A 47 5.01 -4.48 5.05
C VAL A 47 6.13 -4.00 4.14
N GLU A 48 7.24 -4.73 4.05
CA GLU A 48 8.35 -4.39 3.14
C GLU A 48 7.86 -4.32 1.69
N ASP A 49 7.09 -5.32 1.24
CA ASP A 49 6.51 -5.35 -0.11
C ASP A 49 5.59 -4.15 -0.39
N ALA A 50 4.85 -3.69 0.63
CA ALA A 50 3.98 -2.52 0.52
C ALA A 50 4.79 -1.22 0.45
N VAL A 51 5.87 -1.12 1.23
CA VAL A 51 6.81 0.01 1.20
C VAL A 51 7.47 0.11 -0.17
N ASP A 52 7.99 -0.99 -0.70
CA ASP A 52 8.63 -1.02 -2.02
C ASP A 52 7.69 -0.56 -3.13
N LYS A 53 6.45 -1.07 -3.13
CA LYS A 53 5.41 -0.66 -4.09
C LYS A 53 5.07 0.82 -3.94
N GLY A 54 5.02 1.33 -2.71
CA GLY A 54 4.77 2.74 -2.41
C GLY A 54 5.87 3.65 -2.96
N LEU A 55 7.13 3.30 -2.72
CA LEU A 55 8.30 4.05 -3.22
C LEU A 55 8.38 4.02 -4.75
N GLU A 56 8.10 2.87 -5.38
CA GLU A 56 8.05 2.79 -6.83
C GLU A 56 6.93 3.64 -7.44
N TRP A 57 5.75 3.66 -6.80
CA TRP A 57 4.67 4.52 -7.23
C TRP A 57 5.05 5.99 -7.08
N LEU A 58 5.69 6.35 -5.96
CA LEU A 58 6.11 7.72 -5.68
C LEU A 58 7.07 8.23 -6.76
N LYS A 59 8.07 7.42 -7.13
CA LYS A 59 8.98 7.68 -8.26
C LYS A 59 8.23 7.91 -9.57
N LYS A 60 7.24 7.08 -9.88
CA LYS A 60 6.44 7.18 -11.13
C LYS A 60 5.51 8.39 -11.14
N SER A 61 5.08 8.84 -9.97
CA SER A 61 4.17 9.97 -9.81
C SER A 61 4.88 11.32 -9.76
N GLN A 62 6.21 11.37 -9.69
CA GLN A 62 6.97 12.61 -9.69
C GLN A 62 6.77 13.36 -11.01
N ALA A 63 6.50 14.66 -10.93
CA ALA A 63 6.45 15.52 -12.11
C ALA A 63 7.83 15.65 -12.76
N ALA A 64 7.86 16.04 -14.04
CA ALA A 64 9.11 16.12 -14.82
C ALA A 64 10.12 17.14 -14.26
N ASP A 65 9.62 18.18 -13.61
CA ASP A 65 10.38 19.23 -12.92
C ASP A 65 10.77 18.85 -11.47
N GLY A 66 10.29 17.71 -10.95
CA GLY A 66 10.73 17.14 -9.68
C GLY A 66 9.75 17.24 -8.52
N HIS A 67 8.61 17.91 -8.69
CA HIS A 67 7.64 18.10 -7.61
C HIS A 67 6.57 17.01 -7.52
N TRP A 68 5.86 17.01 -6.40
CA TRP A 68 4.59 16.30 -6.23
C TRP A 68 3.50 17.30 -5.90
N GLU A 69 2.30 17.04 -6.41
CA GLU A 69 1.13 17.86 -6.16
C GLU A 69 0.00 17.04 -5.55
N GLY A 70 -0.81 17.70 -4.73
CA GLY A 70 -2.08 17.17 -4.26
C GLY A 70 -3.18 17.36 -5.30
N ASN A 71 -4.42 17.15 -4.89
CA ASN A 71 -5.57 17.33 -5.78
C ASN A 71 -5.63 18.77 -6.33
N ASN A 72 -5.84 18.90 -7.64
CA ASN A 72 -5.88 20.18 -8.37
C ASN A 72 -4.61 21.05 -8.20
N GLY A 73 -3.43 20.44 -8.06
CA GLY A 73 -2.17 21.20 -7.98
C GLY A 73 -1.90 21.85 -6.62
N ALA A 74 -2.67 21.51 -5.59
CA ALA A 74 -2.51 22.09 -4.25
C ALA A 74 -1.32 21.48 -3.48
N PHE A 75 -0.81 22.23 -2.50
CA PHE A 75 0.18 21.77 -1.51
C PHE A 75 1.52 21.26 -2.07
N GLN A 76 2.00 21.81 -3.19
CA GLN A 76 3.20 21.34 -3.89
C GLN A 76 4.45 21.26 -2.99
N VAL A 77 4.68 22.28 -2.15
CA VAL A 77 5.83 22.32 -1.22
C VAL A 77 5.72 21.22 -0.16
N ALA A 78 4.55 21.07 0.46
CA ALA A 78 4.34 20.07 1.51
C ALA A 78 4.42 18.64 0.95
N MET A 79 3.82 18.41 -0.21
CA MET A 79 3.84 17.11 -0.88
C MET A 79 5.25 16.73 -1.33
N THR A 80 6.00 17.67 -1.92
CA THR A 80 7.38 17.42 -2.34
C THR A 80 8.31 17.18 -1.16
N GLY A 81 8.14 17.91 -0.05
CA GLY A 81 8.90 17.68 1.17
C GLY A 81 8.65 16.30 1.78
N LEU A 82 7.38 15.90 1.89
CA LEU A 82 7.01 14.57 2.41
C LEU A 82 7.49 13.43 1.49
N ALA A 83 7.33 13.60 0.17
CA ALA A 83 7.79 12.63 -0.81
C ALA A 83 9.31 12.48 -0.79
N GLY A 84 10.05 13.60 -0.75
CA GLY A 84 11.50 13.59 -0.63
C GLY A 84 11.97 12.87 0.65
N MET A 85 11.34 13.15 1.79
CA MET A 85 11.63 12.46 3.05
C MET A 85 11.38 10.94 2.96
N ALA A 86 10.26 10.52 2.36
CA ALA A 86 9.96 9.10 2.19
C ALA A 86 11.02 8.37 1.34
N LEU A 87 11.49 8.99 0.26
CA LEU A 87 12.56 8.43 -0.57
C LEU A 87 13.89 8.35 0.18
N MET A 88 14.21 9.34 1.02
CA MET A 88 15.44 9.32 1.84
C MET A 88 15.40 8.27 2.95
N MET A 89 14.23 7.95 3.50
CA MET A 89 14.08 6.91 4.53
C MET A 89 14.38 5.50 4.01
N GLU A 90 14.33 5.26 2.70
CA GLU A 90 14.82 4.01 2.10
C GLU A 90 16.35 3.88 2.18
N GLY A 91 17.06 4.99 2.41
CA GLY A 91 18.53 5.06 2.43
C GLY A 91 19.13 5.76 1.21
N SER A 92 18.30 6.16 0.25
CA SER A 92 18.72 6.98 -0.89
C SER A 92 19.15 8.39 -0.45
N ASN A 93 20.28 8.84 -0.95
CA ASN A 93 20.82 10.18 -0.72
C ASN A 93 21.02 10.92 -2.05
N LEU A 94 21.52 12.15 -2.01
CA LEU A 94 21.70 12.98 -3.21
C LEU A 94 22.72 12.43 -4.21
N LYS A 95 23.63 11.54 -3.78
CA LYS A 95 24.73 11.02 -4.60
C LYS A 95 24.54 9.55 -4.97
N GLU A 96 23.95 8.76 -4.07
CA GLU A 96 23.88 7.30 -4.15
C GLU A 96 22.51 6.79 -3.67
N GLY A 97 22.08 5.65 -4.20
CA GLY A 97 20.81 5.00 -3.85
C GLY A 97 19.88 4.78 -5.05
N LYS A 98 18.84 3.97 -4.85
CA LYS A 98 17.86 3.61 -5.89
C LYS A 98 17.05 4.80 -6.37
N TYR A 99 16.83 5.79 -5.49
CA TYR A 99 15.99 6.96 -5.74
C TYR A 99 16.76 8.29 -5.70
N SER A 100 18.09 8.26 -5.83
CA SER A 100 18.95 9.44 -5.73
C SER A 100 18.60 10.55 -6.73
N GLU A 101 18.28 10.19 -7.97
CA GLU A 101 17.88 11.13 -9.01
C GLU A 101 16.55 11.83 -8.67
N GLN A 102 15.58 11.08 -8.13
CA GLN A 102 14.27 11.62 -7.73
C GLN A 102 14.43 12.59 -6.56
N VAL A 103 15.28 12.25 -5.59
CA VAL A 103 15.60 13.13 -4.44
C VAL A 103 16.30 14.39 -4.91
N ALA A 104 17.28 14.29 -5.82
CA ALA A 104 17.99 15.45 -6.37
C ALA A 104 17.04 16.42 -7.08
N LYS A 105 16.13 15.90 -7.92
CA LYS A 105 15.10 16.70 -8.60
C LYS A 105 14.15 17.40 -7.62
N ALA A 106 13.73 16.70 -6.56
CA ALA A 106 12.87 17.27 -5.54
C ALA A 106 13.54 18.44 -4.80
N VAL A 107 14.83 18.29 -4.46
CA VAL A 107 15.61 19.34 -3.80
C VAL A 107 15.86 20.52 -4.74
N GLU A 108 16.20 20.27 -6.00
CA GLU A 108 16.39 21.32 -7.00
C GLU A 108 15.11 22.13 -7.20
N TRP A 109 13.95 21.47 -7.25
CA TRP A 109 12.67 22.14 -7.35
C TRP A 109 12.37 22.99 -6.11
N CYS A 110 12.61 22.49 -4.90
CA CYS A 110 12.39 23.24 -3.66
C CYS A 110 13.32 24.46 -3.51
N MET A 111 14.46 24.49 -4.20
CA MET A 111 15.42 25.61 -4.16
C MET A 111 15.20 26.65 -5.26
N LYS A 112 14.37 26.35 -6.26
CA LYS A 112 13.97 27.31 -7.30
C LYS A 112 12.92 28.27 -6.77
#